data_AF-A0A377M3V4-F1
#
_entry.id   AF-A0A377M3V4-F1
#
_cell.length_a   1.000
_cell.length_b   1.000
_cell.length_c   1.000
_cell.angle_alpha   90.00
_cell.angle_beta   90.00
_cell.angle_gamma   90.00
#
_symmetry.space_group_name_H-M   'P 1'
#
loop_
_entity.id
_entity.type
_entity.pdbx_description
1 polymer ?
#
loop_
_entity_poly.entity_id
_entity_poly.type
_entity_poly.pdbx_seq_one_letter_code
_entity_poly.pdbx_strand_id
1 'polypeptide(L)'
;MDILLTLENEPVQVNGWIEKHINPALLNRMKQTIRARRKRHFNAEHQHTRKKSIDLEFMVWQRLAGLAQRRGKTLSETVVQLIEDAEHKEKYANQMSTLKNDLQALLGKK
;
A
#
# COMPACT_ATOMS: atom_id res chain seq x y z
N MET A 1 -0.72 32.15 23.32
CA MET A 1 -0.86 30.68 23.50
C MET A 1 -2.02 30.37 24.44
N ASP A 2 -2.16 31.11 25.53
CA ASP A 2 -3.21 30.90 26.54
C ASP A 2 -4.64 30.91 25.98
N ILE A 3 -4.92 31.74 24.98
CA ILE A 3 -6.23 31.83 24.31
C ILE A 3 -6.61 30.52 23.59
N LEU A 4 -5.64 29.78 23.02
CA LEU A 4 -5.97 28.54 22.33
C LEU A 4 -6.30 27.42 23.33
N LEU A 5 -5.63 27.41 24.47
CA LEU A 5 -5.83 26.41 25.53
C LEU A 5 -7.23 26.51 26.13
N THR A 6 -7.85 27.70 26.15
CA THR A 6 -9.22 27.89 26.65
C THR A 6 -10.31 27.41 25.69
N LEU A 7 -9.98 27.03 24.45
CA LEU A 7 -10.96 26.67 23.39
C LEU A 7 -11.14 25.15 23.20
N GLU A 8 -10.80 24.34 24.21
CA GLU A 8 -10.73 22.87 24.11
C GLU A 8 -11.99 22.23 23.50
N ASN A 9 -13.17 22.69 23.90
CA ASN A 9 -14.47 22.16 23.45
C ASN A 9 -15.24 23.12 22.51
N GLU A 10 -14.55 24.12 21.95
CA GLU A 10 -15.16 25.20 21.15
C GLU A 10 -14.72 25.12 19.67
N PRO A 11 -15.15 24.10 18.90
CA PRO A 11 -14.59 23.81 17.57
C PRO A 11 -14.81 24.92 16.55
N VAL A 12 -15.91 25.69 16.68
CA VAL A 12 -16.19 26.83 15.81
C VAL A 12 -15.18 27.96 16.05
N GLN A 13 -14.86 28.23 17.32
CA GLN A 13 -13.91 29.28 17.70
C GLN A 13 -12.48 28.90 17.32
N VAL A 14 -12.13 27.60 17.40
CA VAL A 14 -10.84 27.08 16.94
C VAL A 14 -10.60 27.37 15.45
N ASN A 15 -11.62 27.25 14.60
CA ASN A 15 -11.48 27.58 13.17
C ASN A 15 -11.13 29.06 12.96
N GLY A 16 -11.84 29.97 13.64
CA GLY A 16 -11.55 31.40 13.58
C GLY A 16 -10.18 31.76 14.15
N TRP A 17 -9.72 31.02 15.17
CA TRP A 17 -8.36 31.19 15.71
C TRP A 17 -7.29 30.79 14.69
N ILE A 18 -7.49 29.65 14.00
CA ILE A 18 -6.59 29.17 12.94
C ILE A 18 -6.46 30.23 11.84
N GLU A 19 -7.57 30.78 11.36
CA GLU A 19 -7.54 31.77 10.27
C GLU A 19 -6.73 33.02 10.62
N LYS A 20 -6.76 33.44 11.88
CA LYS A 20 -6.13 34.67 12.35
C LYS A 20 -4.69 34.51 12.82
N HIS A 21 -4.33 33.35 13.37
CA HIS A 21 -3.07 33.20 14.13
C HIS A 21 -2.19 32.03 13.66
N ILE A 22 -2.64 31.17 12.74
CA ILE A 22 -1.82 30.07 12.25
C ILE A 22 -0.61 30.61 11.47
N ASN A 23 0.56 30.02 11.68
CA ASN A 23 1.70 30.26 10.81
C ASN A 23 1.35 29.77 9.38
N PRO A 24 1.41 30.62 8.34
CA PRO A 24 1.06 30.23 6.96
C PRO A 24 1.84 29.01 6.45
N ALA A 25 3.10 28.84 6.86
CA ALA A 25 3.92 27.70 6.47
C ALA A 25 3.39 26.36 7.02
N LEU A 26 2.59 26.38 8.09
CA LEU A 26 2.02 25.18 8.72
C LEU A 26 0.64 24.82 8.16
N LEU A 27 -0.05 25.74 7.48
CA LEU A 27 -1.44 25.55 7.05
C LEU A 27 -1.62 24.32 6.16
N ASN A 28 -0.75 24.16 5.15
CA ASN A 28 -0.81 23.03 4.21
C ASN A 28 -0.52 21.70 4.91
N ARG A 29 0.50 21.67 5.78
CA ARG A 29 0.86 20.49 6.57
C ARG A 29 -0.28 20.09 7.50
N MET A 30 -0.89 21.04 8.20
CA MET A 30 -2.04 20.80 9.08
C MET A 30 -3.22 20.18 8.31
N LYS A 31 -3.60 20.79 7.18
CA LYS A 31 -4.67 20.25 6.32
C LYS A 31 -4.39 18.82 5.88
N GLN A 32 -3.15 18.52 5.44
CA GLN A 32 -2.73 17.17 5.06
C GLN A 32 -2.79 16.18 6.24
N THR A 33 -2.28 16.57 7.42
CA THR A 33 -2.29 15.74 8.63
C THR A 33 -3.72 15.40 9.06
N ILE A 34 -4.64 16.36 9.05
CA ILE A 34 -6.04 16.11 9.40
C ILE A 34 -6.70 15.17 8.37
N ARG A 35 -6.44 15.36 7.06
CA ARG A 35 -6.94 14.44 6.01
C ARG A 35 -6.46 13.01 6.25
N ALA A 36 -5.17 12.84 6.54
CA ALA A 36 -4.60 11.53 6.84
C ALA A 36 -5.22 10.90 8.10
N ARG A 37 -5.43 11.69 9.17
CA ARG A 37 -6.10 11.24 10.40
C ARG A 37 -7.52 10.75 10.13
N ARG A 38 -8.34 11.54 9.42
CA ARG A 38 -9.72 11.15 9.07
C ARG A 38 -9.76 9.87 8.24
N LYS A 39 -8.93 9.77 7.20
CA LYS A 39 -8.83 8.56 6.39
C LYS A 39 -8.47 7.33 7.22
N ARG A 40 -7.47 7.44 8.11
CA ARG A 40 -7.05 6.34 8.99
C ARG A 40 -8.12 5.95 10.00
N HIS A 41 -8.87 6.91 10.53
CA HIS A 41 -9.99 6.65 11.44
C HIS A 41 -11.04 5.76 10.77
N PHE A 42 -11.56 6.15 9.60
CA PHE A 42 -12.56 5.35 8.88
C PHE A 42 -11.99 4.02 8.37
N ASN A 43 -10.75 3.99 7.87
CA ASN A 43 -10.12 2.75 7.45
C ASN A 43 -9.87 1.75 8.60
N ALA A 44 -9.87 2.19 9.86
CA ALA A 44 -9.70 1.30 10.99
C ALA A 44 -10.95 0.45 11.27
N GLU A 45 -12.12 0.90 10.81
CA GLU A 45 -13.41 0.23 11.02
C GLU A 45 -13.50 -1.10 10.27
N HIS A 46 -12.84 -1.21 9.10
CA HIS A 46 -12.91 -2.41 8.26
C HIS A 46 -11.53 -3.03 8.00
N GLN A 47 -11.36 -4.32 8.31
CA GLN A 47 -10.07 -5.02 8.21
C GLN A 47 -9.43 -4.92 6.82
N HIS A 48 -10.21 -5.08 5.74
CA HIS A 48 -9.70 -5.02 4.36
C HIS A 48 -9.22 -3.61 3.93
N THR A 49 -9.59 -2.55 4.66
CA THR A 49 -9.14 -1.18 4.41
C THR A 49 -7.97 -0.74 5.29
N ARG A 50 -7.66 -1.52 6.34
CA ARG A 50 -6.51 -1.30 7.22
C ARG A 50 -5.21 -1.54 6.47
N LYS A 51 -4.22 -0.68 6.68
CA LYS A 51 -2.88 -0.82 6.10
C LYS A 51 -1.88 -1.22 7.18
N LYS A 52 -0.88 -2.01 6.81
CA LYS A 52 0.20 -2.45 7.68
C LYS A 52 1.51 -1.79 7.25
N SER A 53 2.24 -1.23 8.21
CA SER A 53 3.63 -0.82 7.98
C SER A 53 4.50 -2.05 8.05
N ILE A 54 5.40 -2.19 7.09
CA ILE A 54 6.44 -3.23 7.04
C ILE A 54 7.76 -2.57 6.69
N ASP A 55 8.84 -3.10 7.25
CA ASP A 55 10.19 -2.72 6.87
C ASP A 55 10.74 -3.74 5.87
N LEU A 56 11.42 -3.24 4.84
CA LEU A 56 12.10 -4.03 3.84
C LEU A 56 13.56 -3.59 3.81
N GLU A 57 14.46 -4.54 3.54
CA GLU A 57 15.84 -4.19 3.20
C GLU A 57 15.86 -3.28 1.98
N PHE A 58 16.81 -2.33 1.96
CA PHE A 58 16.88 -1.30 0.93
C PHE A 58 16.91 -1.87 -0.49
N MET A 59 17.70 -2.91 -0.73
CA MET A 59 17.82 -3.56 -2.04
C MET A 59 16.52 -4.25 -2.48
N VAL A 60 15.77 -4.83 -1.55
CA VAL A 60 14.48 -5.47 -1.82
C VAL A 60 13.44 -4.41 -2.18
N TRP A 61 13.37 -3.35 -1.38
CA TRP A 61 12.50 -2.20 -1.65
C TRP A 61 12.81 -1.58 -3.01
N GLN A 62 14.08 -1.35 -3.35
CA GLN A 62 14.49 -0.73 -4.62
C GLN A 62 14.00 -1.54 -5.82
N ARG A 63 14.15 -2.87 -5.78
CA ARG A 63 13.68 -3.76 -6.86
C ARG A 63 12.15 -3.78 -6.96
N LEU A 64 11.45 -3.88 -5.83
CA LEU A 64 9.98 -3.91 -5.81
C LEU A 64 9.40 -2.58 -6.28
N ALA A 65 9.93 -1.45 -5.79
CA ALA A 65 9.51 -0.12 -6.18
C ALA A 65 9.78 0.15 -7.67
N GLY A 66 10.96 -0.21 -8.17
CA GLY A 66 11.27 -0.10 -9.59
C GLY A 66 10.35 -0.94 -10.47
N LEU A 67 10.00 -2.16 -10.05
CA LEU A 67 9.05 -3.00 -10.79
C LEU A 67 7.63 -2.41 -10.78
N ALA A 68 7.15 -1.98 -9.62
CA ALA A 68 5.83 -1.36 -9.47
C ALA A 68 5.69 -0.10 -10.33
N GLN A 69 6.72 0.75 -10.32
CA GLN A 69 6.79 1.95 -11.15
C GLN A 69 6.77 1.62 -12.64
N ARG A 70 7.58 0.65 -13.11
CA ARG A 70 7.57 0.23 -14.52
C ARG A 70 6.24 -0.37 -14.96
N ARG A 71 5.52 -1.03 -14.05
CA ARG A 71 4.19 -1.60 -14.32
C ARG A 71 3.03 -0.60 -14.15
N GLY A 72 3.30 0.63 -13.67
CA GLY A 72 2.27 1.62 -13.37
C GLY A 72 1.32 1.19 -12.23
N LYS A 73 1.79 0.35 -11.31
CA LYS A 73 0.99 -0.24 -10.22
C LYS A 73 1.52 0.20 -8.86
N THR A 74 0.67 0.10 -7.84
CA THR A 74 1.11 0.25 -6.45
C THR A 74 1.99 -0.93 -6.03
N LEU A 75 2.78 -0.74 -4.97
CA LEU A 75 3.59 -1.82 -4.39
C LEU A 75 2.70 -3.01 -4.01
N SER A 76 1.54 -2.77 -3.40
CA SER A 76 0.61 -3.82 -2.97
C SER A 76 0.07 -4.64 -4.14
N GLU A 77 -0.37 -3.99 -5.22
CA GLU A 77 -0.85 -4.69 -6.43
C GLU A 77 0.26 -5.48 -7.11
N THR A 78 1.49 -4.96 -7.08
CA THR A 78 2.65 -5.64 -7.64
C THR A 78 2.99 -6.90 -6.83
N VAL A 79 2.90 -6.84 -5.50
CA VAL A 79 3.11 -8.01 -4.63
C VAL A 79 2.08 -9.11 -4.92
N VAL A 80 0.80 -8.76 -5.07
CA VAL A 80 -0.25 -9.74 -5.43
C VAL A 80 0.09 -10.45 -6.75
N GLN A 81 0.47 -9.70 -7.78
CA GLN A 81 0.81 -10.28 -9.08
C GLN A 81 2.05 -11.16 -9.02
N LEU A 82 3.07 -10.78 -8.25
CA LEU A 82 4.25 -11.60 -8.08
C LEU A 82 3.95 -12.93 -7.38
N ILE A 83 3.01 -12.94 -6.43
CA ILE A 83 2.55 -14.16 -5.76
C ILE A 83 1.82 -15.05 -6.76
N GLU A 84 0.85 -14.50 -7.49
CA GLU A 84 0.10 -15.22 -8.53
C GLU A 84 1.05 -15.80 -9.61
N ASP A 85 1.96 -14.98 -10.15
CA ASP A 85 2.95 -15.37 -11.15
C ASP A 85 3.84 -16.52 -10.64
N ALA A 86 4.23 -16.49 -9.36
CA ALA A 86 5.07 -17.52 -8.74
C ALA A 86 4.32 -18.84 -8.55
N GLU A 87 3.06 -18.80 -8.08
CA GLU A 87 2.20 -19.99 -7.95
C GLU A 87 1.90 -20.62 -9.31
N HIS A 88 1.69 -19.81 -10.34
CA HIS A 88 1.47 -20.30 -11.69
C HIS A 88 2.73 -20.94 -12.28
N LYS A 89 3.92 -20.38 -12.04
CA LYS A 89 5.18 -20.92 -12.54
C LYS A 89 5.41 -22.37 -12.08
N GLU A 90 5.08 -22.69 -10.83
CA GLU A 90 5.18 -24.06 -10.31
C GLU A 90 4.22 -25.02 -11.02
N LYS A 91 2.95 -24.61 -11.18
CA LYS A 91 1.93 -25.39 -11.91
C LYS A 91 2.35 -25.64 -13.36
N TYR A 92 2.86 -24.61 -14.04
CA TYR A 92 3.34 -24.74 -15.43
C TYR A 92 4.54 -25.68 -15.55
N ALA A 93 5.49 -25.64 -14.60
CA ALA A 93 6.63 -26.56 -14.60
C ALA A 93 6.19 -28.02 -14.46
N ASN A 94 5.23 -28.29 -13.56
CA ASN A 94 4.67 -29.64 -13.38
C ASN A 94 3.92 -30.10 -14.63
N GLN A 95 3.05 -29.27 -15.19
CA GLN A 95 2.32 -29.59 -16.43
C GLN A 95 3.26 -29.87 -17.61
N MET A 96 4.31 -29.05 -17.77
CA MET A 96 5.30 -29.24 -18.82
C MET A 96 6.10 -30.53 -18.65
N SER A 97 6.44 -30.88 -17.40
CA SER A 97 7.10 -32.14 -17.08
C SER A 97 6.21 -33.34 -17.40
N THR A 98 4.94 -33.32 -16.97
CA THR A 98 3.96 -34.36 -17.28
C THR A 98 3.77 -34.51 -18.78
N LEU A 99 3.54 -33.42 -19.50
CA LEU A 99 3.37 -33.44 -20.95
C LEU A 99 4.59 -34.04 -21.67
N LYS A 100 5.80 -33.67 -21.25
CA LYS A 100 7.03 -34.24 -21.80
C LYS A 100 7.12 -35.74 -21.56
N ASN A 101 6.82 -36.19 -20.34
CA ASN A 101 6.84 -37.62 -19.98
C ASN A 101 5.79 -38.42 -20.76
N ASP A 102 4.59 -37.88 -20.90
CA ASP A 102 3.49 -38.52 -21.66
C ASP A 102 3.86 -38.67 -23.14
N LEU A 103 4.41 -37.61 -23.74
CA LEU A 103 4.91 -37.66 -25.12
C LEU A 103 6.05 -38.67 -25.28
N GLN A 104 7.00 -38.71 -24.34
CA GLN A 104 8.09 -39.68 -24.36
C GLN A 104 7.58 -41.12 -24.22
N ALA A 105 6.58 -41.36 -23.37
CA ALA A 105 5.95 -42.66 -23.21
C ALA A 105 5.17 -43.10 -24.46
N LEU A 106 4.54 -42.18 -25.18
CA LEU A 106 3.84 -42.45 -26.44
C LEU A 106 4.84 -42.75 -27.58
N LEU A 107 5.93 -42.00 -27.67
CA LEU A 107 6.94 -42.14 -28.73
C LEU A 107 7.95 -43.26 -28.47
N GLY A 108 8.19 -43.63 -27.21
CA GLY A 108 9.10 -44.70 -26.80
C GLY A 108 8.52 -46.11 -26.93
N LYS A 109 7.23 -46.25 -27.29
CA LYS A 109 6.62 -47.53 -27.68
C LYS A 109 7.01 -47.86 -29.12
N LYS A 110 8.17 -48.48 -29.30
CA LYS A 110 8.51 -49.33 -30.44
C LYS A 110 8.91 -50.70 -29.93
#